data_AF-A0A9X2JD09-F1
#
_entry.id   AF-A0A9X2JD09-F1
#
_cell.length_a   1.000
_cell.length_b   1.000
_cell.length_c   1.000
_cell.angle_alpha   90.00
_cell.angle_beta   90.00
_cell.angle_gamma   90.00
#
_symmetry.space_group_name_H-M   'P 1'
#
loop_
_entity.id
_entity.type
_entity.pdbx_description
1 polymer ?
#
loop_
_entity_poly.entity_id
_entity_poly.type
_entity_poly.pdbx_seq_one_letter_code
_entity_poly.pdbx_strand_id
1 'polypeptide(L)'
;MKITHLKYMLLFIILFINACKENRQLIVLNNESWNRIVDRAKKEEKGIILISNKSGCSICEEFESDLIRKTNFRNELAENFLIARIDQNAIGGEWLTRVLGDTGFYG
;
A
#
# COMPACT_ATOMS: atom_id res chain seq x y z
N MET A 1 -21.58 9.55 46.24
CA MET A 1 -21.97 8.73 45.06
C MET A 1 -21.59 9.39 43.71
N LYS A 2 -20.38 9.99 43.58
CA LYS A 2 -19.95 10.70 42.35
C LYS A 2 -18.72 10.09 41.66
N ILE A 3 -17.91 9.32 42.39
CA ILE A 3 -16.61 8.79 41.90
C ILE A 3 -16.80 7.62 40.92
N THR A 4 -17.86 6.82 41.08
CA THR A 4 -18.15 5.68 40.20
C THR A 4 -18.51 6.13 38.78
N HIS A 5 -19.32 7.18 38.61
CA HIS A 5 -19.69 7.70 37.29
C HIS A 5 -18.51 8.28 36.51
N LEU A 6 -17.55 8.91 37.20
CA LEU A 6 -16.34 9.45 36.56
C LEU A 6 -15.46 8.34 35.95
N LYS A 7 -15.35 7.19 36.64
CA LYS A 7 -14.59 6.03 36.13
C LYS A 7 -15.23 5.42 34.88
N TYR A 8 -16.56 5.24 34.89
CA TYR A 8 -17.26 4.71 33.72
C TYR A 8 -17.21 5.67 32.53
N MET A 9 -17.27 6.99 32.77
CA MET A 9 -17.14 7.97 31.71
C MET A 9 -15.74 7.95 31.07
N LEU A 10 -14.68 7.84 31.88
CA LEU A 10 -13.31 7.69 31.39
C LEU A 10 -13.10 6.40 30.60
N LEU A 11 -13.67 5.28 31.06
CA LEU A 11 -13.62 4.01 30.36
C LEU A 11 -14.30 4.10 28.98
N PHE A 12 -15.45 4.78 28.90
CA PHE A 12 -16.19 4.99 27.66
C PHE A 12 -15.41 5.84 26.65
N ILE A 13 -14.73 6.89 27.13
CA ILE A 13 -13.88 7.75 26.29
C ILE A 13 -12.71 6.95 25.71
N ILE A 14 -12.06 6.09 26.50
CA ILE A 14 -10.94 5.26 26.02
C ILE A 14 -11.40 4.26 24.94
N LEU A 15 -12.59 3.67 25.10
CA LEU A 15 -13.17 2.77 24.10
C LEU A 15 -13.49 3.49 22.79
N PHE A 16 -14.04 4.71 22.86
CA PHE A 16 -14.34 5.53 21.68
C PHE A 16 -13.07 5.98 20.94
N ILE A 17 -12.02 6.37 21.66
CA ILE A 17 -10.74 6.76 21.04
C ILE A 17 -10.10 5.58 20.31
N ASN A 18 -10.17 4.37 20.86
CA ASN A 18 -9.65 3.18 20.19
C ASN A 18 -10.50 2.75 18.98
N ALA A 19 -11.83 2.90 19.05
CA ALA A 19 -12.72 2.58 17.93
C ALA A 19 -12.54 3.53 16.73
N CYS A 20 -12.23 4.81 16.98
CA CYS A 20 -12.00 5.81 15.92
C CYS A 20 -10.58 5.79 15.33
N LYS A 21 -9.70 4.89 15.77
CA LYS A 21 -8.36 4.75 15.18
C LYS A 21 -8.45 3.92 13.89
N GLU A 22 -9.22 4.42 12.92
CA GLU A 22 -9.20 3.92 11.56
C GLU A 22 -7.85 4.31 10.94
N ASN A 23 -6.92 3.35 10.91
CA ASN A 23 -5.59 3.53 10.37
C ASN A 23 -5.67 3.60 8.83
N ARG A 24 -6.07 4.75 8.29
CA ARG A 24 -6.03 4.99 6.84
C ARG A 24 -4.57 5.12 6.42
N GLN A 25 -3.96 3.99 6.08
CA GLN A 25 -2.71 4.01 5.34
C GLN A 25 -3.00 4.51 3.93
N LEU A 26 -2.61 5.76 3.66
CA LEU A 26 -2.55 6.29 2.31
C LEU A 26 -1.55 5.44 1.52
N ILE A 27 -2.03 4.65 0.57
CA ILE A 27 -1.15 4.05 -0.43
C ILE A 27 -0.59 5.20 -1.25
N VAL A 28 0.68 5.52 -1.00
CA VAL A 28 1.42 6.46 -1.84
C VAL A 28 2.17 5.64 -2.87
N LEU A 29 1.76 5.72 -4.14
CA LEU A 29 2.47 5.14 -5.28
C LEU A 29 3.75 5.93 -5.55
N ASN A 30 4.69 5.85 -4.62
CA ASN A 30 6.01 6.47 -4.76
C ASN A 30 6.97 5.48 -5.40
N ASN A 31 7.88 6.04 -6.21
CA ASN A 31 9.03 5.32 -6.74
C ASN A 31 10.03 5.12 -5.57
N GLU A 32 9.78 4.12 -4.71
CA GLU A 32 10.70 3.76 -3.63
C GLU A 32 11.78 2.79 -4.12
N SER A 33 12.98 2.87 -3.55
CA SER A 33 14.04 1.92 -3.86
C SER A 33 13.68 0.50 -3.38
N TRP A 34 14.12 -0.51 -4.13
CA TRP A 34 13.84 -1.92 -3.84
C TRP A 34 14.24 -2.33 -2.41
N ASN A 35 15.46 -1.95 -1.98
CA ASN A 35 15.94 -2.28 -0.64
C ASN A 35 15.03 -1.70 0.46
N ARG A 36 14.56 -0.46 0.28
CA ARG A 36 13.72 0.22 1.25
C ARG A 36 12.35 -0.45 1.40
N ILE A 37 11.73 -0.88 0.29
CA ILE A 37 10.45 -1.57 0.37
C ILE A 37 10.59 -2.97 0.94
N VAL A 38 11.66 -3.70 0.62
CA VAL A 38 11.93 -5.03 1.20
C VAL A 38 12.14 -4.95 2.71
N ASP A 39 12.90 -3.97 3.19
CA ASP A 39 13.12 -3.78 4.63
C ASP A 39 11.82 -3.42 5.35
N ARG A 40 10.98 -2.59 4.74
CA ARG A 40 9.67 -2.24 5.30
C ARG A 40 8.72 -3.42 5.30
N ALA A 41 8.67 -4.20 4.22
CA ALA A 41 7.84 -5.39 4.11
C ALA A 41 8.16 -6.41 5.20
N LYS A 42 9.46 -6.62 5.47
CA LYS A 42 9.93 -7.46 6.58
C LYS A 42 9.50 -6.92 7.93
N LYS A 43 9.64 -5.61 8.16
CA LYS A 43 9.31 -4.97 9.43
C LYS A 43 7.80 -4.96 9.70
N GLU A 44 6.99 -4.77 8.66
CA GLU A 44 5.53 -4.70 8.74
C GLU A 44 4.86 -6.07 8.55
N GLU A 45 5.63 -7.13 8.29
CA GLU A 45 5.13 -8.48 7.99
C GLU A 45 4.11 -8.52 6.85
N LYS A 46 4.34 -7.69 5.83
CA LYS A 46 3.48 -7.54 4.65
C LYS A 46 4.11 -8.12 3.41
N GLY A 47 3.28 -8.59 2.48
CA GLY A 47 3.69 -8.91 1.12
C GLY A 47 4.07 -7.64 0.34
N ILE A 48 4.71 -7.83 -0.81
CA ILE A 48 5.02 -6.73 -1.75
C ILE A 48 4.26 -6.98 -3.04
N ILE A 49 3.51 -5.98 -3.49
CA ILE A 49 2.94 -5.93 -4.84
C ILE A 49 3.80 -4.97 -5.65
N LEU A 50 4.41 -5.49 -6.72
CA LEU A 50 5.15 -4.69 -7.68
C LEU A 50 4.24 -4.36 -8.86
N ILE A 51 4.00 -3.07 -9.08
CA ILE A 51 3.34 -2.55 -10.26
C ILE A 51 4.44 -2.12 -11.22
N SER A 52 4.70 -2.95 -12.22
CA SER A 52 5.60 -2.60 -13.31
C SER A 52 4.85 -1.79 -14.34
N ASN A 53 5.25 -0.54 -14.53
CA ASN A 53 4.64 0.37 -15.49
C ASN A 53 5.65 0.72 -16.58
N LYS A 54 5.19 0.71 -17.83
CA LYS A 54 5.90 1.20 -19.00
C LYS A 54 5.06 2.33 -19.60
N SER A 55 5.70 3.45 -19.92
CA SER A 55 5.01 4.61 -20.52
C SER A 55 4.17 4.18 -21.74
N GLY A 56 2.90 4.60 -21.77
CA GLY A 56 1.97 4.24 -22.85
C GLY A 56 1.21 2.92 -22.62
N CYS A 57 1.29 2.32 -21.43
CA CYS A 57 0.44 1.21 -21.04
C CYS A 57 -0.91 1.70 -20.49
N SER A 58 -1.91 1.84 -21.36
CA SER A 58 -3.27 2.30 -20.99
C SER A 58 -3.93 1.43 -19.92
N ILE A 59 -3.75 0.11 -20.00
CA ILE A 59 -4.25 -0.85 -19.01
C ILE A 59 -3.59 -0.63 -17.64
N CYS A 60 -2.30 -0.32 -17.61
CA CYS A 60 -1.57 -0.04 -16.37
C CYS A 60 -2.09 1.24 -15.72
N GLU A 61 -2.36 2.28 -16.52
CA GLU A 61 -2.93 3.55 -16.06
C GLU A 61 -4.35 3.38 -15.51
N GLU A 62 -5.18 2.57 -16.17
CA GLU A 62 -6.53 2.25 -15.69
C GLU A 62 -6.49 1.47 -14.38
N PHE A 63 -5.60 0.47 -14.26
CA PHE A 63 -5.40 -0.27 -13.02
C PHE A 63 -4.92 0.64 -11.88
N GLU A 64 -3.93 1.51 -12.10
CA GLU A 64 -3.47 2.47 -11.10
C GLU A 64 -4.61 3.42 -10.67
N SER A 65 -5.43 3.87 -11.63
CA SER A 65 -6.59 4.72 -11.36
C SER A 65 -7.63 3.99 -10.49
N ASP A 66 -7.94 2.74 -10.79
CA ASP A 66 -8.85 1.92 -10.01
C ASP A 66 -8.33 1.66 -8.59
N LEU A 67 -7.02 1.37 -8.47
CA LEU A 67 -6.35 1.19 -7.19
C LEU A 67 -6.43 2.46 -6.32
N ILE A 68 -6.31 3.65 -6.91
CA ILE A 68 -6.41 4.91 -6.19
C ILE A 68 -7.87 5.22 -5.82
N ARG A 69 -8.82 5.02 -6.74
CA ARG A 69 -10.21 5.48 -6.62
C ARG A 69 -11.08 4.53 -5.78
N LYS A 70 -10.90 3.21 -5.90
CA LYS A 70 -11.73 2.21 -5.22
C LYS A 70 -11.21 2.01 -3.80
N THR A 71 -11.79 2.72 -2.84
CA THR A 71 -11.32 2.77 -1.45
C THR A 71 -11.27 1.40 -0.79
N ASN A 72 -12.26 0.53 -1.02
CA ASN A 72 -12.28 -0.82 -0.45
C ASN A 72 -11.14 -1.68 -1.01
N PHE A 73 -10.99 -1.71 -2.33
CA PHE A 73 -9.90 -2.44 -3.00
C PHE A 73 -8.52 -1.96 -2.51
N ARG A 74 -8.35 -0.64 -2.37
CA ARG A 74 -7.14 -0.05 -1.80
C ARG A 74 -6.89 -0.51 -0.37
N ASN A 75 -7.91 -0.49 0.48
CA ASN A 75 -7.78 -0.83 1.89
C ASN A 75 -7.46 -2.33 2.07
N GLU A 76 -8.12 -3.20 1.31
CA GLU A 76 -7.85 -4.65 1.32
C GLU A 76 -6.40 -4.98 0.94
N LEU A 77 -5.87 -4.28 -0.07
CA LEU A 77 -4.47 -4.44 -0.45
C LEU A 77 -3.53 -3.85 0.60
N ALA A 78 -3.80 -2.65 1.12
CA ALA A 78 -2.96 -2.00 2.11
C ALA A 78 -2.85 -2.80 3.42
N GLU A 79 -3.87 -3.60 3.77
CA GLU A 79 -3.86 -4.41 4.99
C GLU A 79 -2.73 -5.45 4.97
N ASN A 80 -2.52 -6.09 3.82
CA ASN A 80 -1.62 -7.24 3.70
C ASN A 80 -0.39 -6.97 2.83
N PHE A 81 -0.38 -5.87 2.07
CA PHE A 81 0.64 -5.60 1.06
C PHE A 81 1.16 -4.16 1.11
N LEU A 82 2.45 -4.04 0.80
CA LEU A 82 3.08 -2.80 0.37
C LEU A 82 3.11 -2.74 -1.15
N ILE A 83 2.68 -1.62 -1.71
CA ILE A 83 2.65 -1.43 -3.16
C ILE A 83 3.85 -0.59 -3.60
N ALA A 84 4.69 -1.15 -4.48
CA ALA A 84 5.78 -0.43 -5.14
C ALA A 84 5.46 -0.27 -6.62
N ARG A 85 5.60 0.97 -7.11
CA ARG A 85 5.60 1.25 -8.54
C ARG A 85 7.04 1.21 -9.06
N ILE A 86 7.26 0.51 -10.16
CA ILE A 86 8.54 0.48 -10.89
C ILE A 86 8.28 0.99 -12.30
N ASP A 87 8.86 2.14 -12.62
CA ASP A 87 8.89 2.66 -13.99
C ASP A 87 10.03 1.98 -14.77
N GLN A 88 9.68 1.16 -15.76
CA GLN A 88 10.65 0.45 -16.59
C GLN A 88 11.53 1.39 -17.43
N ASN A 89 11.05 2.60 -17.74
CA ASN A 89 11.82 3.58 -18.52
C ASN A 89 12.74 4.44 -17.64
N ALA A 90 12.59 4.40 -16.32
CA ALA A 90 13.45 5.14 -15.41
C ALA A 90 14.84 4.49 -15.35
N ILE A 91 15.87 5.31 -15.12
CA ILE A 91 17.25 4.82 -14.98
C ILE A 91 17.30 3.79 -13.85
N GLY A 92 17.71 2.57 -14.20
CA GLY A 92 17.77 1.43 -13.29
C GLY A 92 16.51 0.55 -13.30
N GLY A 93 15.34 1.02 -13.75
CA GLY A 93 14.06 0.28 -13.72
C GLY A 93 14.03 -1.03 -14.52
N GLU A 94 14.93 -1.19 -15.48
CA GLU A 94 15.07 -2.40 -16.30
C GLU A 94 15.46 -3.67 -15.52
N TRP A 95 15.97 -3.52 -14.28
CA TRP A 95 16.41 -4.67 -13.49
C TRP A 95 15.28 -5.69 -13.27
N LEU A 96 14.04 -5.23 -13.10
CA LEU A 96 12.91 -6.11 -12.86
C LEU A 96 12.61 -6.98 -14.09
N THR A 97 12.64 -6.38 -15.28
CA THR A 97 12.46 -7.09 -16.55
C THR A 97 13.54 -8.16 -16.75
N ARG A 98 14.78 -7.89 -16.32
CA ARG A 98 15.87 -8.88 -16.38
C ARG A 98 15.67 -10.03 -15.39
N VAL A 99 15.13 -9.76 -14.20
CA VAL A 99 14.88 -10.77 -13.17
C VAL A 99 13.69 -11.66 -13.54
N LEU A 100 12.62 -11.09 -14.07
CA LEU A 100 11.41 -11.84 -14.47
C LEU A 100 11.62 -12.66 -15.76
N GLY A 101 12.76 -12.49 -16.42
CA GLY A 101 13.02 -13.03 -17.75
C GLY A 101 12.19 -12.30 -18.81
N ASP A 102 12.62 -12.39 -20.07
CA ASP A 102 11.88 -11.90 -21.24
C ASP A 102 10.60 -12.74 -21.43
N THR A 103 9.69 -12.66 -20.47
CA THR A 103 8.34 -13.16 -20.58
C THR A 103 7.62 -12.12 -21.42
N GLY A 104 7.71 -12.28 -22.74
CA GLY A 104 7.06 -11.41 -23.70
C GLY A 104 5.58 -11.23 -23.40
N PHE A 105 5.24 -10.20 -22.62
CA PHE A 105 3.93 -9.59 -22.57
C PHE A 105 3.93 -8.46 -23.59
N TYR A 106 4.14 -8.83 -24.85
CA TYR A 106 3.79 -8.03 -26.02
C TYR A 106 2.56 -8.68 -26.62
N GLY A 107 1.39 -8.24 -26.15
CA GLY A 107 0.12 -8.40 -26.83
C GLY A 107 -0.22 -7.10 -27.52
#